data_AF-A0A938USA6-F1
#
_entry.id   AF-A0A938USA6-F1
#
_cell.length_a   1.000
_cell.length_b   1.000
_cell.length_c   1.000
_cell.angle_alpha   90.00
_cell.angle_beta   90.00
_cell.angle_gamma   90.00
#
_symmetry.space_group_name_H-M   'P 1'
#
loop_
_entity.id
_entity.type
_entity.pdbx_description
1 polymer ?
#
loop_
_entity_poly.entity_id
_entity_poly.type
_entity_poly.pdbx_seq_one_letter_code
_entity_poly.pdbx_strand_id
1 'polypeptide(L)'
;MTTTRNCRVLADMRRVAGRAVATAVGVWALACGDESAVAAAKTADASAGSEVAIGTDASAAAIAEPTLTGPGHQDGPYVELTGTWSAESQRVVVTVWAGDLPNLLGMASHLTWDPAQLELTASQALDLTEESEATGFAWRHVLKPLAAGRLTAGTARFRTLSHPYAYPEGAKVGRSAWLKLEFLVKSAGKLTIAFDPATQLARKAEGELLPVQWVGATVEVPAGFAIGGAP
;
A
#
# COMPACT_ATOMS: atom_id res chain seq x y z
N MET A 1 -1.17 16.90 -65.44
CA MET A 1 -2.07 15.89 -64.82
C MET A 1 -2.14 16.15 -63.33
N THR A 2 -3.34 16.00 -62.79
CA THR A 2 -3.95 16.88 -61.79
C THR A 2 -3.59 16.53 -60.34
N THR A 3 -3.39 17.58 -59.56
CA THR A 3 -3.14 17.65 -58.12
C THR A 3 -4.37 17.24 -57.29
N THR A 4 -4.17 16.50 -56.20
CA THR A 4 -5.13 16.48 -55.07
C THR A 4 -4.38 16.48 -53.75
N ARG A 5 -4.32 17.65 -53.10
CA ARG A 5 -3.95 17.84 -51.69
C ARG A 5 -5.22 17.76 -50.86
N ASN A 6 -5.25 16.92 -49.83
CA ASN A 6 -6.30 16.95 -48.82
C ASN A 6 -5.87 17.84 -47.66
N CYS A 7 -6.38 19.08 -47.67
CA CYS A 7 -6.46 19.93 -46.48
C CYS A 7 -7.75 19.58 -45.72
N ARG A 8 -7.65 19.32 -44.42
CA ARG A 8 -8.76 19.52 -43.48
C ARG A 8 -8.33 20.53 -42.43
N VAL A 9 -9.21 21.48 -42.21
CA VAL A 9 -9.07 22.73 -41.48
C VAL A 9 -10.29 22.86 -40.55
N LEU A 10 -10.07 23.48 -39.38
CA LEU A 10 -11.03 24.05 -38.38
C LEU A 10 -11.77 23.03 -37.48
N ALA A 11 -12.01 23.28 -36.18
CA ALA A 11 -12.07 24.51 -35.38
C ALA A 11 -11.51 24.25 -33.96
N ASP A 12 -10.71 25.12 -33.34
CA ASP A 12 -11.07 26.38 -32.66
C ASP A 12 -12.08 26.22 -31.50
N MET A 13 -11.56 26.20 -30.26
CA MET A 13 -12.27 26.69 -29.08
C MET A 13 -11.28 27.42 -28.17
N ARG A 14 -11.34 28.75 -28.26
CA ARG A 14 -10.72 29.70 -27.33
C ARG A 14 -11.47 29.76 -25.99
N ARG A 15 -10.65 29.78 -24.92
CA ARG A 15 -10.73 30.56 -23.67
C ARG A 15 -12.00 31.36 -23.33
N VAL A 16 -12.42 31.22 -22.06
CA VAL A 16 -12.95 32.27 -21.16
C VAL A 16 -12.39 31.93 -19.76
N ALA A 17 -11.34 32.59 -19.23
CA ALA A 17 -11.34 33.75 -18.30
C ALA A 17 -12.41 33.68 -17.18
N GLY A 18 -12.18 33.86 -15.88
CA GLY A 18 -11.04 34.24 -15.05
C GLY A 18 -11.54 34.68 -13.65
N ARG A 19 -10.61 35.22 -12.85
CA ARG A 19 -10.73 35.85 -11.49
C ARG A 19 -10.74 34.91 -10.28
N ALA A 20 -10.17 35.24 -9.11
CA ALA A 20 -9.17 36.22 -8.67
C ALA A 20 -9.02 36.07 -7.13
N VAL A 21 -7.79 36.24 -6.61
CA VAL A 21 -7.41 36.88 -5.33
C VAL A 21 -7.86 36.23 -4.00
N ALA A 22 -6.90 35.84 -3.16
CA ALA A 22 -6.61 36.53 -1.88
C ALA A 22 -5.40 35.91 -1.16
N THR A 23 -4.42 36.77 -0.94
CA THR A 23 -3.25 36.62 -0.08
C THR A 23 -3.67 36.61 1.39
N ALA A 24 -3.11 35.74 2.21
CA ALA A 24 -3.13 35.91 3.67
C ALA A 24 -1.76 35.50 4.23
N VAL A 25 -0.99 36.52 4.61
CA VAL A 25 0.21 36.43 5.43
C VAL A 25 -0.24 36.46 6.88
N GLY A 26 -0.04 35.36 7.61
CA GLY A 26 -0.27 35.28 9.05
C GLY A 26 1.04 35.40 9.82
N VAL A 27 1.28 36.58 10.38
CA VAL A 27 2.36 36.89 11.33
C VAL A 27 1.98 36.29 12.69
N TRP A 28 2.83 35.44 13.26
CA TRP A 28 2.75 35.08 14.69
C TRP A 28 3.85 35.82 15.43
N ALA A 29 3.43 36.74 16.30
CA ALA A 29 4.26 37.40 17.27
C ALA A 29 4.48 36.45 18.47
N LEU A 30 5.75 36.14 18.78
CA LEU A 30 6.18 35.55 20.04
C LEU A 30 6.60 36.69 20.97
N ALA A 31 5.82 36.90 22.03
CA ALA A 31 6.15 37.82 23.10
C ALA A 31 7.14 37.16 24.07
N CYS A 32 8.23 37.88 24.37
CA CYS A 32 9.10 37.69 25.52
C CYS A 32 8.35 37.97 26.82
N GLY A 33 8.71 37.27 27.90
CA GLY A 33 8.31 37.60 29.26
C GLY A 33 9.11 36.80 30.29
N ASP A 34 9.87 37.53 31.09
CA ASP A 34 11.00 37.11 31.90
C ASP A 34 10.76 36.15 33.07
N GLU A 35 11.87 35.48 33.35
CA GLU A 35 12.32 34.80 34.56
C GLU A 35 12.19 35.68 35.82
N SER A 36 11.68 35.12 36.92
CA SER A 36 11.91 35.64 38.28
C SER A 36 11.66 34.53 39.31
N ALA A 37 12.76 34.04 39.88
CA ALA A 37 12.78 33.20 41.07
C ALA A 37 12.78 34.07 42.33
N VAL A 38 11.93 33.77 43.34
CA VAL A 38 12.21 34.07 44.76
C VAL A 38 11.58 33.00 45.67
N ALA A 39 12.31 32.73 46.76
CA ALA A 39 12.29 31.59 47.64
C ALA A 39 11.10 31.41 48.61
N ALA A 40 10.97 30.15 49.01
CA ALA A 40 10.56 29.57 50.30
C ALA A 40 9.86 30.45 51.36
N ALA A 41 8.66 30.00 51.76
CA ALA A 41 8.19 30.11 53.13
C ALA A 41 7.50 28.80 53.54
N LYS A 42 7.90 28.28 54.70
CA LYS A 42 7.40 27.07 55.35
C LYS A 42 6.37 27.50 56.40
N THR A 43 5.13 27.07 56.25
CA THR A 43 4.12 27.07 57.32
C THR A 43 3.27 25.82 57.19
N ALA A 44 3.29 25.00 58.23
CA ALA A 44 2.32 23.93 58.45
C ALA A 44 1.10 24.54 59.15
N ASP A 45 -0.11 24.20 58.72
CA ASP A 45 -1.12 23.67 59.64
C ASP A 45 -2.29 23.02 58.87
N ALA A 46 -2.92 22.05 59.52
CA ALA A 46 -3.95 21.17 58.99
C ALA A 46 -5.37 21.77 59.04
N SER A 47 -6.22 21.39 58.09
CA SER A 47 -7.52 20.71 58.32
C SER A 47 -8.57 20.96 57.21
N ALA A 48 -9.17 19.84 56.80
CA ALA A 48 -10.53 19.63 56.28
C ALA A 48 -11.14 20.62 55.26
N GLY A 49 -11.33 20.17 54.02
CA GLY A 49 -12.22 20.83 53.07
C GLY A 49 -12.31 20.14 51.72
N SER A 50 -13.18 19.13 51.63
CA SER A 50 -13.92 18.71 50.43
C SER A 50 -13.16 18.76 49.09
N GLU A 51 -12.40 17.69 48.76
CA GLU A 51 -12.04 17.43 47.36
C GLU A 51 -13.32 17.15 46.57
N VAL A 52 -13.76 18.14 45.81
CA VAL A 52 -14.50 17.87 44.58
C VAL A 52 -13.51 17.16 43.68
N ALA A 53 -13.62 15.83 43.64
CA ALA A 53 -12.98 15.03 42.61
C ALA A 53 -13.52 15.52 41.26
N ILE A 54 -12.79 16.42 40.62
CA ILE A 54 -12.90 16.63 39.18
C ILE A 54 -12.37 15.33 38.59
N GLY A 55 -13.29 14.38 38.41
CA GLY A 55 -13.05 13.12 37.71
C GLY A 55 -12.59 13.46 36.31
N THR A 56 -11.28 13.60 36.15
CA THR A 56 -10.62 13.81 34.88
C THR A 56 -10.09 12.47 34.40
N ASP A 57 -10.92 11.43 34.49
CA ASP A 57 -10.68 10.15 33.83
C ASP A 57 -11.66 10.00 32.67
N ALA A 58 -11.60 10.96 31.75
CA ALA A 58 -11.89 10.64 30.36
C ALA A 58 -10.68 9.84 29.86
N SER A 59 -10.62 8.56 30.24
CA SER A 59 -9.83 7.57 29.51
C SER A 59 -10.31 7.65 28.06
N ALA A 60 -9.53 8.32 27.21
CA ALA A 60 -9.74 8.29 25.78
C ALA A 60 -9.66 6.81 25.40
N ALA A 61 -10.83 6.22 25.08
CA ALA A 61 -10.89 4.83 24.66
C ALA A 61 -9.88 4.67 23.51
N ALA A 62 -8.87 3.83 23.73
CA ALA A 62 -7.88 3.54 22.70
C ALA A 62 -8.63 3.04 21.47
N ILE A 63 -8.61 3.83 20.40
CA ILE A 63 -9.28 3.49 19.15
C ILE A 63 -8.56 2.24 18.63
N ALA A 64 -9.30 1.13 18.54
CA ALA A 64 -8.74 -0.12 18.04
C ALA A 64 -8.23 0.09 16.59
N GLU A 65 -7.01 -0.36 16.33
CA GLU A 65 -6.39 -0.25 15.02
C GLU A 65 -6.94 -1.29 14.05
N PRO A 66 -6.93 -1.01 12.74
CA PRO A 66 -7.25 -2.01 11.73
C PRO A 66 -6.36 -3.24 11.85
N THR A 67 -6.99 -4.42 11.83
CA THR A 67 -6.27 -5.69 11.88
C THR A 67 -6.35 -6.39 10.54
N LEU A 68 -5.23 -6.96 10.11
CA LEU A 68 -5.18 -7.77 8.90
C LEU A 68 -5.06 -9.23 9.28
N THR A 69 -5.99 -10.03 8.78
CA THR A 69 -5.97 -11.49 8.94
C THR A 69 -5.66 -12.12 7.59
N GLY A 70 -4.49 -12.78 7.55
CA GLY A 70 -4.14 -13.71 6.49
C GLY A 70 -4.53 -15.14 6.87
N PRO A 71 -4.57 -16.06 5.91
CA PRO A 71 -4.98 -17.46 6.11
C PRO A 71 -4.02 -18.31 6.98
N GLY A 72 -2.87 -17.77 7.39
CA GLY A 72 -1.76 -18.54 7.96
C GLY A 72 -0.87 -19.17 6.88
N HIS A 73 0.23 -19.81 7.27
CA HIS A 73 1.17 -20.44 6.35
C HIS A 73 0.48 -21.53 5.51
N GLN A 74 0.80 -21.57 4.21
CA GLN A 74 0.26 -22.56 3.27
C GLN A 74 1.28 -23.66 3.02
N ASP A 75 0.82 -24.91 2.91
CA ASP A 75 1.64 -26.03 2.46
C ASP A 75 1.75 -26.03 0.93
N GLY A 76 2.98 -26.11 0.41
CA GLY A 76 3.25 -26.15 -1.03
C GLY A 76 3.26 -24.77 -1.70
N PRO A 77 3.33 -24.68 -3.03
CA PRO A 77 3.53 -23.40 -3.73
C PRO A 77 2.39 -22.40 -3.48
N TYR A 78 2.71 -21.19 -3.01
CA TYR A 78 1.72 -20.19 -2.62
C TYR A 78 2.05 -18.75 -3.03
N VAL A 79 0.99 -17.95 -3.09
CA VAL A 79 1.03 -16.49 -3.03
C VAL A 79 -0.01 -16.03 -2.02
N GLU A 80 0.40 -15.29 -0.99
CA GLU A 80 -0.46 -14.87 0.12
C GLU A 80 -0.34 -13.37 0.40
N LEU A 81 -1.40 -12.78 0.95
CA LEU A 81 -1.39 -11.42 1.46
C LEU A 81 -1.23 -11.42 2.98
N THR A 82 -0.33 -10.57 3.45
CA THR A 82 -0.22 -10.18 4.87
C THR A 82 -0.21 -8.66 4.94
N GLY A 83 -0.38 -8.09 6.12
CA GLY A 83 -0.10 -6.68 6.28
C GLY A 83 -0.30 -6.18 7.70
N THR A 84 -0.08 -4.89 7.86
CA THR A 84 -0.16 -4.19 9.13
C THR A 84 -0.78 -2.82 8.93
N TRP A 85 -1.35 -2.28 10.00
CA TRP A 85 -1.64 -0.87 10.07
C TRP A 85 -0.34 -0.08 10.27
N SER A 86 -0.19 1.04 9.58
CA SER A 86 0.88 2.02 9.81
C SER A 86 0.27 3.27 10.42
N ALA A 87 0.47 3.47 11.72
CA ALA A 87 -0.01 4.64 12.43
C ALA A 87 0.60 5.95 11.91
N GLU A 88 1.88 5.91 11.50
CA GLU A 88 2.61 7.06 10.97
C GLU A 88 2.03 7.59 9.66
N SER A 89 1.74 6.68 8.71
CA SER A 89 1.18 7.06 7.41
C SER A 89 -0.36 7.08 7.40
N GLN A 90 -0.99 6.57 8.45
CA GLN A 90 -2.41 6.26 8.51
C GLN A 90 -2.87 5.44 7.28
N ARG A 91 -2.13 4.37 6.98
CA ARG A 91 -2.40 3.48 5.86
C ARG A 91 -2.35 2.02 6.29
N VAL A 92 -3.09 1.20 5.54
CA VAL A 92 -2.93 -0.25 5.58
C VAL A 92 -1.82 -0.63 4.62
N VAL A 93 -0.74 -1.20 5.14
CA VAL A 93 0.40 -1.68 4.35
C VAL A 93 0.25 -3.18 4.14
N VAL A 94 0.11 -3.59 2.88
CA VAL A 94 -0.06 -4.99 2.48
C VAL A 94 1.20 -5.47 1.79
N THR A 95 1.75 -6.58 2.27
CA THR A 95 2.85 -7.29 1.63
C THR A 95 2.30 -8.57 1.00
N VAL A 96 2.53 -8.72 -0.31
CA VAL A 96 2.23 -9.95 -1.04
C VAL A 96 3.46 -10.82 -1.01
N TRP A 97 3.35 -12.00 -0.39
CA TRP A 97 4.42 -12.98 -0.31
C TRP A 97 4.22 -14.07 -1.35
N ALA A 98 5.32 -14.57 -1.87
CA ALA A 98 5.38 -15.71 -2.75
C ALA A 98 6.38 -16.72 -2.18
N GLY A 99 6.03 -17.99 -2.17
CA GLY A 99 6.88 -19.00 -1.57
C GLY A 99 6.60 -20.42 -2.05
N ASP A 100 7.60 -21.27 -1.79
CA ASP A 100 7.66 -22.67 -2.22
C ASP A 100 7.41 -22.84 -3.72
N LEU A 101 7.94 -21.91 -4.53
CA LEU A 101 7.82 -21.94 -6.00
C LEU A 101 9.07 -22.57 -6.61
N PRO A 102 9.05 -23.87 -6.98
CA PRO A 102 10.17 -24.50 -7.67
C PRO A 102 10.22 -24.05 -9.12
N ASN A 103 11.41 -23.66 -9.57
CA ASN A 103 11.71 -23.39 -10.98
C ASN A 103 10.77 -22.36 -11.65
N LEU A 104 10.39 -21.31 -10.91
CA LEU A 104 9.49 -20.25 -11.38
C LEU A 104 10.14 -19.42 -12.49
N LEU A 105 9.53 -19.42 -13.68
CA LEU A 105 9.89 -18.50 -14.77
C LEU A 105 9.15 -17.17 -14.66
N GLY A 106 7.91 -17.21 -14.19
CA GLY A 106 7.11 -16.01 -13.98
C GLY A 106 5.72 -16.32 -13.44
N MET A 107 5.09 -15.30 -12.89
CA MET A 107 3.73 -15.35 -12.39
C MET A 107 3.01 -14.03 -12.60
N ALA A 108 1.69 -14.08 -12.70
CA ALA A 108 0.83 -12.92 -12.84
C ALA A 108 -0.55 -13.18 -12.23
N SER A 109 -1.19 -12.11 -11.78
CA SER A 109 -2.58 -12.11 -11.33
C SER A 109 -3.11 -10.68 -11.30
N HIS A 110 -4.43 -10.53 -11.28
CA HIS A 110 -5.06 -9.29 -10.87
C HIS A 110 -5.42 -9.36 -9.39
N LEU A 111 -5.02 -8.34 -8.63
CA LEU A 111 -5.61 -8.08 -7.32
C LEU A 111 -6.87 -7.24 -7.49
N THR A 112 -7.87 -7.50 -6.66
CA THR A 112 -9.17 -6.82 -6.64
C THR A 112 -9.56 -6.44 -5.22
N TRP A 113 -10.16 -5.26 -5.06
CA TRP A 113 -10.74 -4.75 -3.82
C TRP A 113 -11.94 -3.84 -4.13
N ASP A 114 -12.71 -3.45 -3.11
CA ASP A 114 -13.77 -2.46 -3.27
C ASP A 114 -13.19 -1.02 -3.26
N PRO A 115 -13.21 -0.28 -4.38
CA PRO A 115 -12.67 1.09 -4.44
C PRO A 115 -13.46 2.12 -3.62
N ALA A 116 -14.69 1.80 -3.21
CA ALA A 116 -15.46 2.64 -2.30
C ALA A 116 -14.94 2.55 -0.86
N GLN A 117 -14.27 1.44 -0.51
CA GLN A 117 -13.80 1.17 0.84
C GLN A 117 -12.27 1.30 0.98
N LEU A 118 -11.52 1.04 -0.09
CA LEU A 118 -10.06 1.10 -0.13
C LEU A 118 -9.56 1.85 -1.36
N GLU A 119 -8.56 2.69 -1.18
CA GLU A 119 -7.84 3.35 -2.28
C GLU A 119 -6.37 2.96 -2.25
N LEU A 120 -5.89 2.38 -3.36
CA LEU A 120 -4.47 2.10 -3.54
C LEU A 120 -3.72 3.43 -3.74
N THR A 121 -2.87 3.77 -2.78
CA THR A 121 -2.10 5.02 -2.76
C THR A 121 -0.65 4.83 -3.19
N ALA A 122 -0.07 3.66 -2.93
CA ALA A 122 1.26 3.29 -3.39
C ALA A 122 1.33 1.80 -3.73
N SER A 123 2.20 1.46 -4.67
CA SER A 123 2.44 0.08 -5.08
C SER A 123 3.88 -0.09 -5.56
N GLN A 124 4.56 -1.11 -5.07
CA GLN A 124 5.94 -1.42 -5.40
C GLN A 124 6.06 -2.91 -5.71
N ALA A 125 6.79 -3.25 -6.77
CA ALA A 125 7.24 -4.61 -7.03
C ALA A 125 8.64 -4.81 -6.46
N LEU A 126 8.89 -6.01 -5.95
CA LEU A 126 10.12 -6.43 -5.33
C LEU A 126 10.65 -7.66 -6.08
N ASP A 127 11.97 -7.73 -6.23
CA ASP A 127 12.62 -8.90 -6.82
C ASP A 127 12.44 -10.10 -5.89
N LEU A 128 12.07 -11.24 -6.47
CA LEU A 128 11.96 -12.47 -5.72
C LEU A 128 13.37 -12.99 -5.43
N THR A 129 13.72 -13.00 -4.15
CA THR A 129 15.01 -13.51 -3.66
C THR A 129 15.13 -14.99 -3.94
N GLU A 130 16.23 -15.38 -4.57
CA GLU A 130 16.55 -16.75 -4.90
C GLU A 130 17.31 -17.40 -3.75
N GLU A 131 17.05 -18.69 -3.48
CA GLU A 131 17.74 -19.41 -2.40
C GLU A 131 19.21 -19.78 -2.74
N SER A 132 19.65 -19.52 -3.98
CA SER A 132 21.00 -19.81 -4.47
C SER A 132 21.37 -18.79 -5.54
N GLU A 133 22.37 -17.94 -5.25
CA GLU A 133 22.76 -16.80 -6.08
C GLU A 133 23.57 -17.15 -7.34
N ALA A 134 23.54 -16.15 -8.25
CA ALA A 134 24.44 -15.84 -9.34
C ALA A 134 24.21 -16.58 -10.67
N THR A 135 23.20 -16.14 -11.42
CA THR A 135 23.21 -16.31 -12.87
C THR A 135 22.73 -15.03 -13.53
N GLY A 136 23.21 -14.73 -14.74
CA GLY A 136 22.93 -13.50 -15.50
C GLY A 136 21.46 -13.37 -15.90
N PHE A 137 20.58 -13.26 -14.92
CA PHE A 137 19.15 -13.12 -14.99
C PHE A 137 18.69 -12.01 -14.04
N ALA A 138 17.55 -11.41 -14.37
CA ALA A 138 16.90 -10.40 -13.57
C ALA A 138 15.39 -10.57 -13.66
N TRP A 139 14.69 -10.20 -12.60
CA TRP A 139 13.25 -10.08 -12.62
C TRP A 139 12.84 -8.81 -13.36
N ARG A 140 11.75 -8.92 -14.13
CA ARG A 140 11.06 -7.78 -14.72
C ARG A 140 9.62 -7.84 -14.27
N HIS A 141 9.13 -6.69 -13.84
CA HIS A 141 7.83 -6.57 -13.23
C HIS A 141 6.90 -5.73 -14.08
N VAL A 142 5.62 -6.07 -14.05
CA VAL A 142 4.53 -5.24 -14.55
C VAL A 142 3.62 -4.98 -13.37
N LEU A 143 3.43 -3.70 -13.04
CA LEU A 143 2.51 -3.26 -12.00
C LEU A 143 1.68 -2.13 -12.57
N LYS A 144 0.38 -2.36 -12.76
CA LYS A 144 -0.50 -1.41 -13.42
C LYS A 144 -1.85 -1.33 -12.71
N PRO A 145 -2.15 -0.22 -12.02
CA PRO A 145 -3.50 0.05 -11.53
C PRO A 145 -4.48 0.10 -12.70
N LEU A 146 -5.65 -0.50 -12.48
CA LEU A 146 -6.79 -0.50 -13.39
C LEU A 146 -7.99 0.17 -12.69
N ALA A 147 -9.01 0.51 -13.47
CA ALA A 147 -10.24 1.05 -12.92
C ALA A 147 -10.94 0.05 -11.97
N ALA A 148 -11.84 0.58 -11.14
CA ALA A 148 -12.71 -0.20 -10.25
C ALA A 148 -11.97 -1.11 -9.25
N GLY A 149 -10.91 -0.59 -8.61
CA GLY A 149 -10.25 -1.29 -7.51
C GLY A 149 -9.49 -2.53 -7.94
N ARG A 150 -8.73 -2.42 -9.04
CA ARG A 150 -7.98 -3.54 -9.61
C ARG A 150 -6.52 -3.17 -9.87
N LEU A 151 -5.62 -4.14 -9.71
CA LEU A 151 -4.20 -3.99 -9.97
C LEU A 151 -3.70 -5.20 -10.77
N THR A 152 -3.17 -4.98 -11.97
CA THR A 152 -2.42 -6.01 -12.68
C THR A 152 -1.02 -6.10 -12.07
N ALA A 153 -0.65 -7.28 -11.61
CA ALA A 153 0.68 -7.59 -11.12
C ALA A 153 1.24 -8.79 -11.88
N GLY A 154 2.46 -8.66 -12.38
CA GLY A 154 3.18 -9.71 -13.06
C GLY A 154 4.67 -9.60 -12.81
N THR A 155 5.34 -10.73 -12.76
CA THR A 155 6.80 -10.80 -12.76
C THR A 155 7.26 -11.95 -13.64
N ALA A 156 8.37 -11.75 -14.34
CA ALA A 156 9.02 -12.81 -15.10
C ALA A 156 10.53 -12.63 -15.06
N ARG A 157 11.22 -13.77 -15.10
CA ARG A 157 12.67 -13.86 -15.06
C ARG A 157 13.22 -13.80 -16.48
N PHE A 158 14.17 -12.91 -16.71
CA PHE A 158 14.81 -12.70 -18.01
C PHE A 158 16.31 -12.78 -17.88
N ARG A 159 16.96 -13.35 -18.88
CA ARG A 159 18.42 -13.31 -18.97
C ARG A 159 18.88 -11.88 -19.27
N THR A 160 19.91 -11.40 -18.58
CA THR A 160 20.51 -10.07 -18.75
C THR A 160 21.64 -10.03 -19.77
N LEU A 161 22.20 -11.20 -20.12
CA LEU A 161 23.25 -11.34 -21.13
C LEU A 161 22.74 -12.09 -22.36
N SER A 162 23.11 -11.62 -23.56
CA SER A 162 22.83 -12.29 -24.81
C SER A 162 23.74 -13.52 -24.99
N HIS A 163 23.15 -14.70 -25.16
CA HIS A 163 23.88 -15.91 -25.54
C HIS A 163 23.04 -16.70 -26.55
N PRO A 164 23.60 -17.14 -27.69
CA PRO A 164 22.84 -17.82 -28.75
C PRO A 164 22.27 -19.18 -28.31
N TYR A 165 22.78 -19.75 -27.22
CA TYR A 165 22.29 -20.99 -26.60
C TYR A 165 21.60 -20.74 -25.25
N ALA A 166 20.91 -19.59 -25.10
CA ALA A 166 20.17 -19.29 -23.89
C ALA A 166 18.87 -20.09 -23.84
N TYR A 167 18.71 -20.88 -22.77
CA TYR A 167 17.44 -21.51 -22.42
C TYR A 167 16.76 -20.69 -21.31
N PRO A 168 15.43 -20.73 -21.19
CA PRO A 168 14.75 -20.19 -20.01
C PRO A 168 15.25 -20.93 -18.77
N GLU A 169 15.48 -20.18 -17.70
CA GLU A 169 15.89 -20.72 -16.40
C GLU A 169 14.94 -20.14 -15.35
N GLY A 170 14.36 -21.01 -14.54
CA GLY A 170 13.45 -20.61 -13.47
C GLY A 170 14.22 -20.33 -12.18
N ALA A 171 13.55 -19.71 -11.22
CA ALA A 171 14.07 -19.50 -9.88
C ALA A 171 13.43 -20.47 -8.89
N LYS A 172 14.20 -20.97 -7.94
CA LYS A 172 13.62 -21.52 -6.71
C LYS A 172 13.35 -20.36 -5.75
N VAL A 173 12.08 -20.09 -5.48
CA VAL A 173 11.63 -19.04 -4.54
C VAL A 173 11.15 -19.71 -3.26
N GLY A 174 11.91 -19.58 -2.18
CA GLY A 174 11.56 -20.15 -0.87
C GLY A 174 10.46 -19.37 -0.16
N ARG A 175 10.76 -18.16 0.32
CA ARG A 175 9.75 -17.17 0.76
C ARG A 175 10.29 -15.78 0.47
N SER A 176 9.59 -15.02 -0.35
CA SER A 176 10.02 -13.68 -0.74
C SER A 176 8.83 -12.73 -0.86
N ALA A 177 9.06 -11.46 -0.51
CA ALA A 177 8.08 -10.42 -0.73
C ALA A 177 8.08 -10.09 -2.23
N TRP A 178 6.93 -10.24 -2.86
CA TRP A 178 6.74 -9.94 -4.28
C TRP A 178 6.26 -8.51 -4.50
N LEU A 179 5.27 -8.07 -3.70
CA LEU A 179 4.70 -6.73 -3.81
C LEU A 179 4.58 -6.09 -2.43
N LYS A 180 4.71 -4.76 -2.39
CA LYS A 180 4.31 -3.92 -1.25
C LYS A 180 3.27 -2.92 -1.73
N LEU A 181 2.12 -2.88 -1.08
CA LEU A 181 0.97 -2.06 -1.43
C LEU A 181 0.56 -1.21 -0.22
N GLU A 182 0.09 0.01 -0.46
CA GLU A 182 -0.40 0.90 0.59
C GLU A 182 -1.80 1.38 0.25
N PHE A 183 -2.74 1.13 1.16
CA PHE A 183 -4.15 1.48 0.99
C PHE A 183 -4.57 2.55 1.99
N LEU A 184 -5.24 3.59 1.47
CA LEU A 184 -6.07 4.47 2.26
C LEU A 184 -7.42 3.78 2.52
N VAL A 185 -7.82 3.74 3.79
CA VAL A 185 -9.13 3.22 4.22
C VAL A 185 -10.17 4.34 4.10
N LYS A 186 -11.30 4.04 3.45
CA LYS A 186 -12.43 4.96 3.19
C LYS A 186 -13.70 4.60 3.94
N SER A 187 -13.79 3.40 4.49
CA SER A 187 -14.94 2.97 5.28
C SER A 187 -14.53 1.98 6.36
N ALA A 188 -15.31 1.92 7.44
CA ALA A 188 -15.17 0.89 8.47
C ALA A 188 -15.78 -0.44 8.01
N GLY A 189 -15.49 -1.51 8.75
CA GLY A 189 -16.01 -2.85 8.51
C GLY A 189 -14.97 -3.81 7.90
N LYS A 190 -15.50 -4.90 7.35
CA LYS A 190 -14.72 -6.00 6.76
C LYS A 190 -14.38 -5.69 5.30
N LEU A 191 -13.11 -5.47 5.01
CA LEU A 191 -12.59 -5.11 3.68
C LEU A 191 -11.80 -6.30 3.11
N THR A 192 -12.07 -6.67 1.87
CA THR A 192 -11.41 -7.83 1.24
C THR A 192 -10.48 -7.38 0.12
N ILE A 193 -9.26 -7.92 0.12
CA ILE A 193 -8.32 -7.84 -1.00
C ILE A 193 -8.09 -9.26 -1.48
N ALA A 194 -8.43 -9.54 -2.73
CA ALA A 194 -8.42 -10.90 -3.29
C ALA A 194 -7.70 -10.96 -4.64
N PHE A 195 -7.26 -12.15 -5.02
CA PHE A 195 -6.78 -12.43 -6.37
C PHE A 195 -7.95 -12.85 -7.27
N ASP A 196 -7.99 -12.33 -8.49
CA ASP A 196 -8.98 -12.72 -9.50
C ASP A 196 -8.62 -14.10 -10.08
N PRO A 197 -9.41 -15.16 -9.81
CA PRO A 197 -9.10 -16.53 -10.21
C PRO A 197 -8.98 -16.72 -11.72
N ALA A 198 -9.63 -15.86 -12.52
CA ALA A 198 -9.56 -15.96 -13.98
C ALA A 198 -8.21 -15.48 -14.56
N THR A 199 -7.37 -14.86 -13.75
CA THR A 199 -6.13 -14.20 -14.20
C THR A 199 -4.86 -14.75 -13.57
N GLN A 200 -5.02 -15.72 -12.65
CA GLN A 200 -3.93 -16.37 -11.95
C GLN A 200 -3.12 -17.23 -12.91
N LEU A 201 -1.83 -16.96 -12.97
CA LEU A 201 -0.88 -17.71 -13.78
C LEU A 201 0.45 -17.81 -13.04
N ALA A 202 1.01 -19.01 -12.98
CA ALA A 202 2.41 -19.22 -12.64
C ALA A 202 2.96 -20.29 -13.59
N ARG A 203 4.18 -20.08 -14.09
CA ARG A 203 4.83 -20.99 -15.05
C ARG A 203 6.23 -21.35 -14.62
N LYS A 204 6.62 -22.58 -14.91
CA LYS A 204 8.00 -23.05 -14.82
C LYS A 204 8.81 -22.70 -16.06
N ALA A 205 10.12 -22.85 -16.00
CA ALA A 205 11.03 -22.63 -17.13
C ALA A 205 10.70 -23.51 -18.34
N GLU A 206 10.23 -24.74 -18.12
CA GLU A 206 9.86 -25.70 -19.16
C GLU A 206 8.50 -25.38 -19.82
N GLY A 207 7.82 -24.34 -19.34
CA GLY A 207 6.52 -23.90 -19.85
C GLY A 207 5.32 -24.53 -19.16
N GLU A 208 5.53 -25.51 -18.27
CA GLU A 208 4.46 -26.10 -17.44
C GLU A 208 3.81 -25.05 -16.53
N LEU A 209 2.51 -25.21 -16.28
CA LEU A 209 1.82 -24.45 -15.23
C LEU A 209 2.29 -24.93 -13.86
N LEU A 210 2.58 -23.98 -12.98
CA LEU A 210 2.86 -24.25 -11.58
C LEU A 210 1.55 -24.11 -10.79
N PRO A 211 1.05 -25.16 -10.12
CA PRO A 211 -0.13 -25.05 -9.28
C PRO A 211 0.22 -24.22 -8.04
N VAL A 212 -0.33 -23.01 -7.98
CA VAL A 212 -0.08 -22.05 -6.90
C VAL A 212 -1.39 -21.78 -6.18
N GLN A 213 -1.34 -21.79 -4.85
CA GLN A 213 -2.45 -21.36 -4.01
C GLN A 213 -2.42 -19.84 -3.86
N TRP A 214 -3.47 -19.17 -4.32
CA TRP A 214 -3.56 -17.71 -4.29
C TRP A 214 -4.52 -17.29 -3.19
N VAL A 215 -4.00 -16.72 -2.10
CA VAL A 215 -4.80 -16.42 -0.92
C VAL A 215 -4.85 -14.93 -0.63
N GLY A 216 -6.06 -14.38 -0.64
CA GLY A 216 -6.32 -12.99 -0.30
C GLY A 216 -6.20 -12.71 1.19
N ALA A 217 -6.45 -11.45 1.57
CA ALA A 217 -6.49 -11.02 2.96
C ALA A 217 -7.77 -10.24 3.25
N THR A 218 -8.14 -10.27 4.52
CA THR A 218 -9.21 -9.42 5.06
C THR A 218 -8.60 -8.37 5.99
N VAL A 219 -9.04 -7.12 5.84
CA VAL A 219 -8.79 -6.03 6.77
C VAL A 219 -10.07 -5.78 7.56
N GLU A 220 -10.00 -5.92 8.88
CA GLU A 220 -11.10 -5.58 9.78
C GLU A 220 -10.84 -4.19 10.35
N VAL A 221 -11.69 -3.22 9.98
CA VAL A 221 -11.61 -1.83 10.44
C VAL A 221 -12.69 -1.60 11.50
N PRO A 222 -12.32 -1.31 12.77
CA PRO A 222 -13.27 -1.13 13.86
C PRO A 222 -14.27 0.02 13.62
N ALA A 223 -15.49 -0.16 14.14
CA ALA A 223 -16.48 0.91 14.16
C ALA A 223 -15.96 2.07 15.02
N GLY A 224 -15.96 3.29 14.47
CA GLY A 224 -15.42 4.49 15.14
C GLY A 224 -13.94 4.78 14.85
N PHE A 225 -13.28 3.98 14.01
CA PHE A 225 -11.97 4.32 13.47
C PHE A 225 -12.06 5.63 12.66
N ALA A 226 -11.13 6.57 12.90
CA ALA A 226 -11.08 7.84 12.18
C ALA A 226 -10.62 7.58 10.74
N ILE A 227 -11.59 7.48 9.83
CA ILE A 227 -11.36 7.27 8.41
C ILE A 227 -10.91 8.58 7.79
N GLY A 228 -9.70 8.60 7.22
CA GLY A 228 -9.25 9.60 6.25
C GLY A 228 -9.50 11.05 6.65
N GLY A 229 -8.85 11.53 7.72
CA GLY A 229 -8.54 12.95 7.84
C GLY A 229 -7.36 13.29 6.92
N ALA A 230 -7.47 14.33 6.10
CA ALA A 230 -6.29 14.91 5.46
C ALA A 230 -5.32 15.38 6.56
N PRO A 231 -3.98 15.27 6.36
CA PRO A 231 -3.01 15.84 7.28
C PRO A 231 -3.17 17.36 7.41
#